data_AF-A0A8H4IRQ4-F1
#
_entry.id   AF-A0A8H4IRQ4-F1
#
_cell.length_a   1.000
_cell.length_b   1.000
_cell.length_c   1.000
_cell.angle_alpha   90.00
_cell.angle_beta   90.00
_cell.angle_gamma   90.00
#
_symmetry.space_group_name_H-M   'P 1'
#
loop_
_entity.id
_entity.type
_entity.pdbx_description
1 polymer ?
#
loop_
_entity_poly.entity_id
_entity_poly.type
_entity_poly.pdbx_seq_one_letter_code
_entity_poly.pdbx_strand_id
1 'polypeptide(L)'
;MVHISTLSSLAMLAMATSATPLPADLSPRQLLGGASSSCKPIMVIFARGTTEVGDLGTVAGPPFQTALNAKFPGQVSMQGVPAPAYPADVPGYLAGGSATGASKMAEMVKDAATNCPDAKIIMSGYSQGGQLVHKAGAQLDSQTASRVAGAVIFGDPDNPKPVENVQNLKVFCAAGDLICAGQPVILAPHLSYGANAGAAADFVAQVTGGN
;
A
#
# COMPACT_ATOMS: atom_id res chain seq x y z
N MET A 1 12.04 -38.53 -71.40
CA MET A 1 11.04 -37.91 -72.28
C MET A 1 9.73 -37.91 -71.53
N VAL A 2 9.30 -36.72 -71.08
CA VAL A 2 7.95 -36.25 -70.67
C VAL A 2 7.04 -37.23 -69.90
N HIS A 3 6.57 -36.84 -68.70
CA HIS A 3 5.13 -36.72 -68.37
C HIS A 3 4.93 -36.25 -66.91
N ILE A 4 4.53 -34.98 -66.74
CA ILE A 4 3.19 -34.49 -66.38
C ILE A 4 3.02 -34.35 -64.86
N SER A 5 3.23 -33.13 -64.38
CA SER A 5 2.74 -32.64 -63.09
C SER A 5 1.29 -32.19 -63.25
N THR A 6 0.35 -32.83 -62.56
CA THR A 6 -1.05 -32.38 -62.48
C THR A 6 -1.19 -31.41 -61.31
N LEU A 7 -1.46 -30.13 -61.63
CA LEU A 7 -1.90 -29.12 -60.68
C LEU A 7 -3.41 -29.32 -60.45
N SER A 8 -3.79 -29.70 -59.22
CA SER A 8 -5.20 -29.76 -58.81
C SER A 8 -5.58 -28.42 -58.18
N SER A 9 -6.45 -27.67 -58.85
CA SER A 9 -6.98 -26.39 -58.38
C SER A 9 -8.06 -26.63 -57.31
N LEU A 10 -7.79 -26.22 -56.07
CA LEU A 10 -8.83 -26.10 -55.03
C LEU A 10 -9.55 -24.75 -55.18
N ALA A 11 -10.82 -24.79 -55.58
CA ALA A 11 -11.72 -23.64 -55.50
C ALA A 11 -12.15 -23.45 -54.03
N MET A 12 -11.78 -22.33 -53.41
CA MET A 12 -12.31 -21.93 -52.10
C MET A 12 -13.66 -21.25 -52.27
N LEU A 13 -14.69 -21.88 -51.71
CA LEU A 13 -16.05 -21.34 -51.60
C LEU A 13 -16.11 -20.40 -50.38
N ALA A 14 -16.21 -19.09 -50.60
CA ALA A 14 -16.36 -18.12 -49.52
C ALA A 14 -17.81 -18.12 -49.01
N MET A 15 -18.03 -18.56 -47.77
CA MET A 15 -19.31 -18.40 -47.08
C MET A 15 -19.34 -17.09 -46.32
N ALA A 16 -20.22 -16.18 -46.73
CA ALA A 16 -20.47 -14.91 -46.04
C ALA A 16 -21.33 -15.18 -44.79
N THR A 17 -20.74 -15.04 -43.60
CA THR A 17 -21.47 -15.05 -42.33
C THR A 17 -21.86 -13.62 -41.95
N SER A 18 -23.17 -13.35 -41.94
CA SER A 18 -23.74 -12.09 -41.44
C SER A 18 -23.63 -12.06 -39.91
N ALA A 19 -22.66 -11.32 -39.37
CA ALA A 19 -22.58 -11.06 -37.94
C ALA A 19 -23.49 -9.88 -37.58
N THR A 20 -24.52 -10.13 -36.77
CA THR A 20 -25.30 -9.07 -36.13
C THR A 20 -24.50 -8.51 -34.94
N PRO A 21 -24.21 -7.21 -34.85
CA PRO A 21 -23.59 -6.66 -33.66
C PRO A 21 -24.63 -6.59 -32.54
N LEU A 22 -24.36 -7.30 -31.44
CA LEU A 22 -25.04 -7.07 -30.16
C LEU A 22 -24.71 -5.63 -29.68
N PRO A 23 -25.65 -4.91 -29.06
CA PRO A 23 -25.32 -3.65 -28.40
C PRO A 23 -24.38 -3.96 -27.22
N ALA A 24 -23.10 -3.65 -27.41
CA ALA A 24 -22.13 -3.63 -26.34
C ALA A 24 -22.43 -2.38 -25.49
N ASP A 25 -23.28 -2.53 -24.48
CA ASP A 25 -23.45 -1.53 -23.43
C ASP A 25 -22.21 -1.58 -22.52
N LEU A 26 -21.10 -1.07 -23.04
CA LEU A 26 -19.85 -0.91 -22.33
C LEU A 26 -20.00 0.31 -21.43
N SER A 27 -20.55 0.12 -20.23
CA SER A 27 -20.24 1.00 -19.11
C SER A 27 -18.71 1.10 -19.02
N PRO A 28 -18.12 2.31 -19.06
CA PRO A 28 -16.69 2.45 -18.85
C PRO A 28 -16.36 1.94 -17.44
N ARG A 29 -15.78 0.73 -17.36
CA ARG A 29 -15.00 0.33 -16.20
C ARG A 29 -13.86 1.33 -16.13
N GLN A 30 -13.94 2.27 -15.19
CA GLN A 30 -12.86 3.19 -14.85
C GLN A 30 -11.61 2.37 -14.50
N LEU A 31 -10.78 2.15 -15.51
CA LEU A 31 -9.42 1.62 -15.40
C LEU A 31 -8.44 2.80 -15.47
N LEU A 32 -8.66 3.80 -14.63
CA LEU A 32 -7.70 4.87 -14.36
C LEU A 32 -7.33 4.79 -12.88
N GLY A 33 -6.04 4.57 -12.64
CA GLY A 33 -5.44 4.26 -11.34
C GLY A 33 -5.54 5.38 -10.31
N GLY A 34 -6.71 5.47 -9.69
CA GLY A 34 -6.95 6.18 -8.45
C GLY A 34 -8.17 5.54 -7.85
N ALA A 35 -8.00 4.54 -7.00
CA ALA A 35 -9.09 4.06 -6.18
C ALA A 35 -9.51 5.22 -5.27
N SER A 36 -10.45 6.03 -5.73
CA SER A 36 -11.30 6.83 -4.86
C SER A 36 -12.16 5.83 -4.09
N SER A 37 -11.54 5.13 -3.13
CA SER A 37 -12.28 4.59 -2.02
C SER A 37 -13.05 5.78 -1.46
N SER A 38 -14.37 5.76 -1.57
CA SER A 38 -15.25 6.77 -0.98
C SER A 38 -14.68 7.21 0.36
N CYS A 39 -14.54 8.52 0.59
CA CYS A 39 -13.93 9.03 1.82
C CYS A 39 -14.45 8.27 3.04
N LYS A 40 -13.51 7.75 3.82
CA LYS A 40 -13.80 7.05 5.07
C LYS A 40 -13.34 7.92 6.23
N PRO A 41 -14.04 7.90 7.37
CA PRO A 41 -13.63 8.64 8.56
C PRO A 41 -12.16 8.40 8.94
N ILE A 42 -11.67 7.17 8.75
CA ILE A 42 -10.28 6.80 8.97
C ILE A 42 -9.68 6.33 7.65
N MET A 43 -8.61 7.00 7.21
CA MET A 43 -7.84 6.64 6.02
C MET A 43 -6.42 6.27 6.42
N VAL A 44 -6.00 5.04 6.12
CA VAL A 44 -4.68 4.51 6.45
C VAL A 44 -3.89 4.32 5.16
N ILE A 45 -2.72 4.95 5.07
CA ILE A 45 -1.76 4.72 3.99
C ILE A 45 -0.66 3.82 4.54
N PHE A 46 -0.48 2.63 3.96
CA PHE A 46 0.39 1.58 4.49
C PHE A 46 1.53 1.22 3.54
N ALA A 47 2.75 1.08 4.05
CA ALA A 47 3.88 0.55 3.30
C ALA A 47 4.30 -0.83 3.83
N ARG A 48 4.25 -1.85 2.98
CA ARG A 48 4.65 -3.23 3.31
C ARG A 48 6.16 -3.38 3.57
N GLY A 49 6.55 -4.51 4.12
CA GLY A 49 7.95 -4.89 4.34
C GLY A 49 8.67 -5.35 3.07
N THR A 50 9.99 -5.46 3.16
CA THR A 50 10.83 -5.90 2.03
C THR A 50 10.44 -7.29 1.57
N THR A 51 10.40 -7.48 0.24
CA THR A 51 10.00 -8.68 -0.49
C THR A 51 8.56 -9.13 -0.33
N GLU A 52 7.74 -8.42 0.47
CA GLU A 52 6.34 -8.76 0.59
C GLU A 52 5.58 -8.52 -0.74
N VAL A 53 4.60 -9.37 -1.01
CA VAL A 53 3.75 -9.31 -2.21
C VAL A 53 2.48 -8.49 -1.96
N GLY A 54 1.84 -8.04 -3.05
CA GLY A 54 0.68 -7.15 -2.96
C GLY A 54 1.04 -5.78 -2.37
N ASP A 55 0.05 -4.93 -2.12
CA ASP A 55 0.34 -3.57 -1.62
C ASP A 55 0.36 -3.50 -0.08
N LEU A 56 -0.33 -4.43 0.59
CA LEU A 56 -0.40 -4.51 2.06
C LEU A 56 0.57 -5.54 2.67
N GLY A 57 1.22 -6.36 1.85
CA GLY A 57 2.04 -7.47 2.35
C GLY A 57 1.23 -8.57 3.01
N THR A 58 1.88 -9.37 3.85
CA THR A 58 1.29 -10.56 4.50
C THR A 58 1.49 -10.60 6.00
N VAL A 59 2.48 -9.90 6.55
CA VAL A 59 2.84 -9.99 7.98
C VAL A 59 2.05 -9.00 8.84
N ALA A 60 2.23 -7.69 8.62
CA ALA A 60 1.64 -6.67 9.49
C ALA A 60 0.38 -6.03 8.90
N GLY A 61 0.36 -5.79 7.59
CA GLY A 61 -0.73 -5.07 6.91
C GLY A 61 -2.10 -5.75 7.03
N PRO A 62 -2.28 -7.01 6.61
CA PRO A 62 -3.58 -7.67 6.67
C PRO A 62 -4.13 -7.86 8.09
N PRO A 63 -3.33 -8.28 9.10
CA PRO A 63 -3.80 -8.30 10.48
C PRO A 63 -4.22 -6.92 10.99
N PHE A 64 -3.45 -5.87 10.67
CA PHE A 64 -3.79 -4.51 11.07
C PHE A 64 -5.08 -4.01 10.39
N GLN A 65 -5.25 -4.26 9.10
CA GLN A 65 -6.50 -3.96 8.39
C GLN A 65 -7.70 -4.69 9.02
N THR A 66 -7.52 -5.96 9.37
CA THR A 66 -8.56 -6.76 10.03
C THR A 66 -8.94 -6.18 11.39
N ALA A 67 -7.95 -5.83 12.21
CA ALA A 67 -8.17 -5.23 13.53
C ALA A 67 -8.87 -3.86 13.42
N LEU A 68 -8.48 -3.02 12.47
CA LEU A 68 -9.14 -1.74 12.20
C LEU A 68 -10.59 -1.92 11.77
N ASN A 69 -10.87 -2.84 10.86
CA ASN A 69 -12.24 -3.09 10.39
C ASN A 69 -13.13 -3.67 11.51
N ALA A 70 -12.58 -4.49 12.39
CA ALA A 70 -13.29 -4.99 13.57
C ALA A 70 -13.59 -3.86 14.56
N LYS A 71 -12.62 -2.95 14.77
CA LYS A 71 -12.77 -1.84 15.72
C LYS A 71 -13.65 -0.71 15.19
N PHE A 72 -13.63 -0.46 13.88
CA PHE A 72 -14.38 0.62 13.23
C PHE A 72 -15.19 0.10 12.03
N PRO A 73 -16.24 -0.70 12.26
CA PRO A 73 -17.01 -1.32 11.17
C PRO A 73 -17.48 -0.29 10.14
N GLY A 74 -17.04 -0.45 8.89
CA GLY A 74 -17.44 0.39 7.76
C GLY A 74 -16.79 1.78 7.68
N GLN A 75 -15.92 2.15 8.64
CA GLN A 75 -15.35 3.49 8.77
C GLN A 75 -13.87 3.59 8.34
N VAL A 76 -13.24 2.49 7.93
CA VAL A 76 -11.82 2.45 7.59
C VAL A 76 -11.63 2.21 6.09
N SER A 77 -10.72 2.98 5.49
CA SER A 77 -10.08 2.63 4.22
C SER A 77 -8.59 2.47 4.48
N MET A 78 -7.99 1.36 4.07
CA MET A 78 -6.54 1.14 4.16
C MET A 78 -6.00 0.82 2.78
N GLN A 79 -5.08 1.66 2.30
CA GLN A 79 -4.49 1.57 0.98
C GLN A 79 -2.98 1.34 1.12
N GLY A 80 -2.45 0.38 0.36
CA GLY A 80 -1.02 0.13 0.32
C GLY A 80 -0.31 1.04 -0.69
N VAL A 81 0.95 1.40 -0.44
CA VAL A 81 1.79 2.10 -1.43
C VAL A 81 2.14 1.11 -2.55
N PRO A 82 1.69 1.35 -3.79
CA PRO A 82 1.71 0.32 -4.82
C PRO A 82 3.04 0.26 -5.58
N ALA A 83 3.27 -0.87 -6.25
CA ALA A 83 4.24 -0.95 -7.32
C ALA A 83 3.74 -0.17 -8.58
N PRO A 84 4.64 0.36 -9.43
CA PRO A 84 6.09 0.26 -9.36
C PRO A 84 6.74 1.30 -8.44
N ALA A 85 5.99 2.28 -7.89
CA ALA A 85 6.56 3.33 -7.06
C ALA A 85 7.25 2.76 -5.81
N TYR A 86 6.65 1.74 -5.19
CA TYR A 86 7.24 0.99 -4.09
C TYR A 86 7.41 -0.50 -4.44
N PRO A 87 8.59 -0.92 -4.95
CA PRO A 87 8.87 -2.32 -5.24
C PRO A 87 9.08 -3.16 -3.97
N ALA A 88 9.40 -2.52 -2.84
CA ALA A 88 9.76 -3.15 -1.57
C ALA A 88 10.95 -4.12 -1.72
N ASP A 89 12.04 -3.71 -2.36
CA ASP A 89 13.19 -4.58 -2.64
C ASP A 89 14.36 -4.38 -1.65
N VAL A 90 15.31 -5.30 -1.64
CA VAL A 90 16.46 -5.26 -0.73
C VAL A 90 17.35 -4.02 -0.96
N PRO A 91 17.68 -3.61 -2.19
CA PRO A 91 18.43 -2.37 -2.42
C PRO A 91 17.73 -1.15 -1.83
N GLY A 92 16.41 -1.05 -1.98
CA GLY A 92 15.61 0.00 -1.35
C GLY A 92 15.70 -0.01 0.16
N TYR A 93 15.71 -1.18 0.81
CA TYR A 93 15.91 -1.30 2.26
C TYR A 93 17.27 -0.72 2.66
N LEU A 94 18.34 -1.17 2.01
CA LEU A 94 19.71 -0.81 2.34
C LEU A 94 20.03 0.66 2.07
N ALA A 95 19.30 1.30 1.15
CA ALA A 95 19.37 2.74 0.88
C ALA A 95 18.61 3.59 1.92
N GLY A 96 18.09 2.97 2.98
CA GLY A 96 17.31 3.66 4.00
C GLY A 96 15.83 3.76 3.66
N GLY A 97 15.29 2.98 2.72
CA GLY A 97 13.92 3.06 2.20
C GLY A 97 13.81 3.63 0.77
N SER A 98 12.84 3.14 0.00
CA SER A 98 12.58 3.60 -1.38
C SER A 98 12.18 5.08 -1.44
N ALA A 99 12.97 5.91 -2.13
CA ALA A 99 12.67 7.33 -2.31
C ALA A 99 11.36 7.54 -3.11
N THR A 100 11.17 6.81 -4.21
CA THR A 100 9.94 6.88 -5.01
C THR A 100 8.72 6.38 -4.24
N GLY A 101 8.89 5.34 -3.41
CA GLY A 101 7.82 4.83 -2.55
C GLY A 101 7.43 5.84 -1.47
N ALA A 102 8.41 6.51 -0.86
CA ALA A 102 8.16 7.57 0.12
C ALA A 102 7.46 8.79 -0.51
N SER A 103 7.89 9.22 -1.70
CA SER A 103 7.20 10.30 -2.43
C SER A 103 5.78 9.90 -2.81
N LYS A 104 5.55 8.64 -3.21
CA LYS A 104 4.18 8.16 -3.48
C LYS A 104 3.33 8.11 -2.22
N MET A 105 3.89 7.70 -1.08
CA MET A 105 3.17 7.74 0.19
C MET A 105 2.79 9.18 0.58
N ALA A 106 3.70 10.14 0.44
CA ALA A 106 3.44 11.55 0.70
C ALA A 106 2.35 12.12 -0.23
N GLU A 107 2.39 11.75 -1.51
CA GLU A 107 1.33 12.08 -2.49
C GLU A 107 -0.03 11.51 -2.06
N MET A 108 -0.10 10.23 -1.68
CA MET A 108 -1.34 9.60 -1.21
C MET A 108 -1.90 10.26 0.06
N VAL A 109 -1.02 10.68 0.98
CA VAL A 109 -1.41 11.44 2.17
C VAL A 109 -1.97 12.81 1.79
N LYS A 110 -1.32 13.52 0.86
CA LYS A 110 -1.80 14.81 0.35
C LYS A 110 -3.14 14.69 -0.37
N ASP A 111 -3.32 13.64 -1.15
CA ASP A 111 -4.57 13.35 -1.85
C ASP A 111 -5.70 13.07 -0.88
N ALA A 112 -5.45 12.27 0.17
CA ALA A 112 -6.43 12.03 1.23
C ALA A 112 -6.77 13.33 1.97
N ALA A 113 -5.77 14.16 2.29
CA ALA A 113 -5.96 15.45 2.97
C ALA A 113 -6.80 16.44 2.14
N THR A 114 -6.61 16.42 0.83
CA THR A 114 -7.30 17.33 -0.10
C THR A 114 -8.73 16.87 -0.39
N ASN A 115 -8.90 15.59 -0.69
CA ASN A 115 -10.16 15.06 -1.20
C ASN A 115 -11.10 14.59 -0.08
N CYS A 116 -10.58 14.35 1.13
CA CYS A 116 -11.34 13.90 2.29
C CYS A 116 -11.04 14.79 3.51
N PRO A 117 -11.53 16.05 3.50
CA PRO A 117 -11.16 17.07 4.50
C PRO A 117 -11.64 16.78 5.92
N ASP A 118 -12.49 15.78 6.13
CA ASP A 118 -12.93 15.33 7.46
C ASP A 118 -12.24 14.04 7.92
N ALA A 119 -11.53 13.36 7.01
CA ALA A 119 -10.86 12.11 7.33
C ALA A 119 -9.69 12.34 8.29
N LYS A 120 -9.51 11.37 9.20
CA LYS A 120 -8.31 11.23 10.01
C LYS A 120 -7.32 10.33 9.28
N ILE A 121 -6.16 10.89 8.95
CA ILE A 121 -5.16 10.19 8.14
C ILE A 121 -4.13 9.54 9.06
N ILE A 122 -3.88 8.25 8.85
CA ILE A 122 -2.83 7.48 9.52
C ILE A 122 -1.80 7.04 8.49
N MET A 123 -0.53 7.31 8.78
CA MET A 123 0.57 6.72 8.03
C MET A 123 1.02 5.44 8.73
N SER A 124 1.33 4.39 8.00
CA SER A 124 1.80 3.16 8.64
C SER A 124 2.76 2.38 7.77
N GLY A 125 3.65 1.62 8.41
CA GLY A 125 4.63 0.83 7.69
C GLY A 125 5.17 -0.33 8.51
N TYR A 126 5.69 -1.33 7.81
CA TYR A 126 6.39 -2.46 8.41
C TYR A 126 7.79 -2.59 7.82
N SER A 127 8.82 -2.74 8.66
CA SER A 127 10.21 -2.93 8.23
C SER A 127 10.67 -1.79 7.30
N GLN A 128 11.02 -2.07 6.03
CA GLN A 128 11.27 -1.03 5.01
C GLN A 128 10.14 0.00 4.89
N GLY A 129 8.90 -0.43 5.07
CA GLY A 129 7.76 0.48 5.06
C GLY A 129 7.81 1.52 6.19
N GLY A 130 8.44 1.21 7.32
CA GLY A 130 8.70 2.19 8.39
C GLY A 130 9.62 3.31 7.92
N GLN A 131 10.70 2.96 7.21
CA GLN A 131 11.60 3.94 6.60
C GLN A 131 10.88 4.82 5.56
N LEU A 132 9.89 4.26 4.84
CA LEU A 132 9.02 5.06 3.97
C LEU A 132 8.18 6.06 4.77
N VAL A 133 7.61 5.66 5.91
CA VAL A 133 6.85 6.57 6.79
C VAL A 133 7.73 7.74 7.24
N HIS A 134 8.96 7.47 7.68
CA HIS A 134 9.94 8.52 8.04
C HIS A 134 10.20 9.49 6.89
N LYS A 135 10.56 8.95 5.71
CA LYS A 135 10.87 9.79 4.53
C LYS A 135 9.66 10.54 4.00
N ALA A 136 8.47 9.95 4.06
CA ALA A 136 7.24 10.59 3.62
C ALA A 136 6.85 11.73 4.57
N GLY A 137 6.98 11.53 5.88
CA GLY A 137 6.72 12.58 6.88
C GLY A 137 7.57 13.83 6.64
N ALA A 138 8.86 13.65 6.36
CA ALA A 138 9.78 14.74 6.02
C ALA A 138 9.44 15.47 4.70
N GLN A 139 8.63 14.87 3.82
CA GLN A 139 8.20 15.47 2.55
C GLN A 139 6.86 16.22 2.67
N LEU A 140 6.14 16.09 3.77
CA LEU A 140 4.85 16.78 3.95
C LEU A 140 5.05 18.27 4.21
N ASP A 141 4.30 19.10 3.49
CA ASP A 141 4.14 20.52 3.87
C ASP A 141 3.33 20.65 5.17
N SER A 142 3.46 21.81 5.83
CA SER A 142 2.81 22.05 7.14
C SER A 142 1.28 21.90 7.09
N GLN A 143 0.65 22.25 5.96
CA GLN A 143 -0.79 22.12 5.78
C GLN A 143 -1.19 20.64 5.76
N THR A 144 -0.51 19.82 4.96
CA THR A 144 -0.77 18.38 4.86
C THR A 144 -0.40 17.66 6.15
N ALA A 145 0.72 18.02 6.78
CA ALA A 145 1.15 17.50 8.06
C ALA A 145 0.07 17.66 9.16
N SER A 146 -0.58 18.84 9.21
CA SER A 146 -1.66 19.11 10.17
C SER A 146 -2.87 18.18 10.02
N ARG A 147 -2.98 17.48 8.88
CA ARG A 147 -4.05 16.52 8.57
C ARG A 147 -3.72 15.08 8.98
N VAL A 148 -2.47 14.78 9.31
CA VAL A 148 -2.04 13.45 9.77
C VAL A 148 -2.32 13.32 11.27
N ALA A 149 -3.24 12.41 11.61
CA ALA A 149 -3.62 12.16 13.00
C ALA A 149 -2.55 11.38 13.77
N GLY A 150 -1.79 10.52 13.08
CA GLY A 150 -0.67 9.80 13.67
C GLY A 150 -0.02 8.80 12.73
N ALA A 151 1.02 8.12 13.23
CA ALA A 151 1.69 7.04 12.51
C ALA A 151 1.87 5.78 13.37
N VAL A 152 1.80 4.62 12.71
CA VAL A 152 2.05 3.31 13.33
C VAL A 152 3.12 2.56 12.54
N ILE A 153 4.25 2.23 13.18
CA ILE A 153 5.33 1.48 12.54
C ILE A 153 5.57 0.16 13.26
N PHE A 154 5.67 -0.92 12.51
CA PHE A 154 6.01 -2.26 12.99
C PHE A 154 7.45 -2.60 12.57
N GLY A 155 8.31 -2.99 13.51
CA GLY A 155 9.70 -3.38 13.20
C GLY A 155 10.50 -2.25 12.55
N ASP A 156 10.50 -1.06 13.15
CA ASP A 156 11.07 0.15 12.55
C ASP A 156 12.62 0.14 12.55
N PRO A 157 13.29 0.13 11.37
CA PRO A 157 14.75 0.20 11.27
C PRO A 157 15.34 1.51 11.80
N ASP A 158 14.55 2.59 11.80
CA ASP A 158 14.98 3.92 12.22
C ASP A 158 14.68 4.19 13.71
N ASN A 159 14.14 3.23 14.46
CA ASN A 159 13.83 3.39 15.88
C ASN A 159 15.08 3.77 16.71
N PRO A 160 15.00 4.75 17.64
CA PRO A 160 13.81 5.47 18.12
C PRO A 160 13.63 6.86 17.48
N LYS A 161 14.08 7.07 16.24
CA LYS A 161 13.92 8.35 15.55
C LYS A 161 12.44 8.75 15.48
N PRO A 162 12.08 10.02 15.73
CA PRO A 162 10.73 10.50 15.48
C PRO A 162 10.45 10.60 13.98
N VAL A 163 9.18 10.45 13.59
CA VAL A 163 8.72 10.75 12.24
C VAL A 163 8.49 12.26 12.14
N GLU A 164 9.22 12.93 11.25
CA GLU A 164 9.03 14.36 11.02
C GLU A 164 7.57 14.66 10.63
N ASN A 165 7.06 15.80 11.11
CA ASN A 165 5.70 16.26 10.85
C ASN A 165 4.56 15.37 11.38
N VAL A 166 4.86 14.36 12.21
CA VAL A 166 3.85 13.50 12.85
C VAL A 166 3.98 13.58 14.37
N GLN A 167 2.94 14.10 15.03
CA GLN A 167 2.96 14.30 16.49
C GLN A 167 2.72 13.00 17.27
N ASN A 168 1.76 12.18 16.81
CA ASN A 168 1.41 10.94 17.47
C ASN A 168 2.08 9.77 16.75
N LEU A 169 3.08 9.15 17.38
CA LEU A 169 3.79 8.02 16.82
C LEU A 169 3.70 6.80 17.75
N LYS A 170 3.34 5.65 17.18
CA LYS A 170 3.45 4.35 17.84
C LYS A 170 4.39 3.45 17.06
N VAL A 171 5.51 3.07 17.69
CA VAL A 171 6.43 2.06 17.17
C VAL A 171 6.28 0.77 17.96
N PHE A 172 6.19 -0.35 17.25
CA PHE A 172 6.28 -1.69 17.81
C PHE A 172 7.62 -2.31 17.43
N CYS A 173 8.47 -2.55 18.43
CA CYS A 173 9.73 -3.26 18.27
C CYS A 173 9.77 -4.43 19.27
N ALA A 174 9.74 -5.66 18.75
CA ALA A 174 9.78 -6.86 19.55
C ALA A 174 11.18 -7.05 20.16
N ALA A 175 11.23 -7.62 21.36
CA ALA A 175 12.51 -7.99 21.97
C ALA A 175 13.26 -8.99 21.08
N GLY A 176 14.53 -8.69 20.77
CA GLY A 176 15.36 -9.50 19.89
C GLY A 176 15.17 -9.21 18.39
N ASP A 177 14.37 -8.21 18.01
CA ASP A 177 14.35 -7.72 16.63
C ASP A 177 15.58 -6.86 16.34
N LEU A 178 16.51 -7.40 15.56
CA LEU A 178 17.75 -6.71 15.19
C LEU A 178 17.55 -5.62 14.14
N ILE A 179 16.44 -5.63 13.40
CA ILE A 179 16.09 -4.54 12.48
C ILE A 179 15.86 -3.26 13.27
N CYS A 180 15.07 -3.34 14.36
CA CYS A 180 14.88 -2.23 15.29
C CYS A 180 16.16 -1.77 16.01
N ALA A 181 17.21 -2.61 15.99
CA ALA A 181 18.53 -2.28 16.52
C ALA A 181 19.48 -1.75 15.42
N GLY A 182 18.97 -1.43 14.23
CA GLY A 182 19.72 -0.86 13.11
C GLY A 182 20.53 -1.88 12.31
N GLN A 183 20.28 -3.18 12.47
CA GLN A 183 21.00 -4.24 11.74
C GLN A 183 20.11 -4.84 10.65
N PRO A 184 20.62 -5.08 9.42
CA PRO A 184 19.86 -5.67 8.32
C PRO A 184 19.68 -7.20 8.47
N VAL A 185 19.33 -7.68 9.67
CA VAL A 185 19.25 -9.10 10.01
C VAL A 185 17.83 -9.44 10.46
N ILE A 186 17.15 -10.28 9.66
CA ILE A 186 15.79 -10.73 9.94
C ILE A 186 15.85 -11.96 10.84
N LEU A 187 15.27 -11.86 12.03
CA LEU A 187 15.05 -12.97 12.96
C LEU A 187 13.55 -13.17 13.21
N ALA A 188 13.20 -14.28 13.87
CA ALA A 188 11.80 -14.62 14.17
C ALA A 188 10.99 -13.48 14.83
N PRO A 189 11.53 -12.69 15.79
CA PRO A 189 10.81 -11.55 16.36
C PRO A 189 10.33 -10.53 15.32
N HIS A 190 11.13 -10.28 14.28
CA HIS A 190 10.79 -9.32 13.23
C HIS A 190 9.57 -9.76 12.39
N LEU A 191 9.25 -11.06 12.38
CA LEU A 191 8.15 -11.64 11.60
C LEU A 191 6.86 -11.79 12.42
N SER A 192 6.83 -11.30 13.66
CA SER A 192 5.75 -11.57 14.62
C SER A 192 4.72 -10.45 14.77
N TYR A 193 4.89 -9.32 14.05
CA TYR A 193 4.13 -8.09 14.30
C TYR A 193 2.63 -8.15 13.97
N GLY A 194 2.15 -9.20 13.31
CA GLY A 194 0.72 -9.46 13.21
C GLY A 194 0.03 -9.53 14.59
N ALA A 195 0.76 -9.97 15.62
CA ALA A 195 0.27 -10.01 17.01
C ALA A 195 0.01 -8.62 17.61
N ASN A 196 0.61 -7.56 17.08
CA ASN A 196 0.44 -6.18 17.56
C ASN A 196 -0.74 -5.45 16.90
N ALA A 197 -1.44 -6.07 15.94
CA ALA A 197 -2.52 -5.44 15.18
C ALA A 197 -3.64 -4.84 16.06
N GLY A 198 -4.04 -5.54 17.13
CA GLY A 198 -5.05 -5.03 18.08
C GLY A 198 -4.58 -3.75 18.78
N ALA A 199 -3.39 -3.78 19.37
CA ALA A 199 -2.80 -2.61 20.04
C ALA A 199 -2.55 -1.43 19.07
N ALA A 200 -2.25 -1.73 17.80
CA ALA A 200 -2.14 -0.72 16.75
C ALA A 200 -3.50 -0.07 16.44
N ALA A 201 -4.57 -0.85 16.32
CA ALA A 201 -5.93 -0.33 16.16
C ALA A 201 -6.39 0.47 17.40
N ASP A 202 -5.95 0.07 18.60
CA ASP A 202 -6.17 0.82 19.83
C ASP A 202 -5.54 2.21 19.81
N PHE A 203 -4.29 2.29 19.38
CA PHE A 203 -3.63 3.57 19.17
C PHE A 203 -4.35 4.43 18.13
N VAL A 204 -4.82 3.85 17.02
CA VAL A 204 -5.62 4.59 16.02
C VAL A 204 -6.89 5.15 16.64
N ALA A 205 -7.58 4.41 17.52
CA ALA A 205 -8.75 4.92 18.23
C ALA A 205 -8.41 6.14 19.08
N GLN A 206 -7.31 6.05 19.84
CA GLN A 206 -6.84 7.10 20.72
C GLN A 206 -6.58 8.41 19.97
N VAL A 207 -5.95 8.36 18.79
CA VAL A 207 -5.57 9.57 18.03
C VAL A 207 -6.66 10.08 17.10
N THR A 208 -7.67 9.27 16.80
CA THR A 208 -8.81 9.66 15.94
C THR A 208 -10.06 10.07 16.72
N GLY A 209 -10.08 9.86 18.05
CA GLY A 209 -11.19 10.23 18.92
C GLY A 209 -12.36 9.24 18.91
N GLY A 210 -12.12 8.00 18.48
CA GLY A 210 -13.11 6.93 18.53
C GLY A 210 -13.18 6.33 19.94
N ASN A 211 -14.25 6.65 20.67
CA ASN A 211 -14.67 5.98 21.90
C ASN A 211 -15.69 4.88 21.58
#